data_AF-A0A158FWC0-F1
#
_entry.id   AF-A0A158FWC0-F1
#
_cell.length_a   1.000
_cell.length_b   1.000
_cell.length_c   1.000
_cell.angle_alpha   90.00
_cell.angle_beta   90.00
_cell.angle_gamma   90.00
#
_symmetry.space_group_name_H-M   'P 1'
#
loop_
_entity.id
_entity.type
_entity.pdbx_description
1 polymer ?
#
loop_
_entity_poly.entity_id
_entity_poly.type
_entity_poly.pdbx_seq_one_letter_code
_entity_poly.pdbx_strand_id
1 'polypeptide(L)'
;MCAIWSEVLKRPIRYAGNDLDALEDGLKHAAPAWLAYDMRLMMRRYQQDGAVAKAADVERLAALLGRPLRSYREFATSMAAEWADQPAS
;
A
#
# COMPACT_ATOMS: atom_id res chain seq x y z
N MET A 1 0.27 -5.32 -7.23
CA MET A 1 0.94 -4.06 -6.83
C MET A 1 2.44 -4.07 -7.16
N CYS A 2 3.22 -5.11 -6.82
CA CYS A 2 4.66 -5.18 -7.13
C CYS A 2 5.00 -4.95 -8.62
N ALA A 3 4.21 -5.50 -9.55
CA ALA A 3 4.39 -5.27 -10.99
C ALA A 3 4.24 -3.79 -11.38
N ILE A 4 3.17 -3.12 -10.90
CA ILE A 4 2.93 -1.69 -11.15
C ILE A 4 4.12 -0.86 -10.68
N TRP A 5 4.57 -1.10 -9.44
CA TRP A 5 5.73 -0.38 -8.92
C TRP A 5 7.03 -0.71 -9.65
N SER A 6 7.21 -1.97 -10.08
CA SER A 6 8.39 -2.35 -10.86
C SER A 6 8.45 -1.63 -12.20
N GLU A 7 7.31 -1.52 -12.88
CA GLU A 7 7.18 -0.81 -14.16
C GLU A 7 7.40 0.69 -13.97
N VAL A 8 6.70 1.30 -13.01
CA VAL A 8 6.73 2.75 -12.77
C VAL A 8 8.12 3.21 -12.33
N LEU A 9 8.77 2.50 -11.41
CA LEU A 9 10.11 2.86 -10.91
C LEU A 9 11.24 2.32 -11.80
N LYS A 10 10.92 1.52 -12.82
CA LYS A 10 11.90 0.80 -13.67
C LYS A 10 12.93 0.00 -12.86
N ARG A 11 12.50 -0.57 -11.73
CA ARG A 11 13.34 -1.32 -10.79
C ARG A 11 12.64 -2.61 -10.40
N PRO A 12 13.35 -3.74 -10.26
CA PRO A 12 12.73 -4.99 -9.86
C PRO A 12 12.23 -4.90 -8.41
N ILE A 13 10.91 -4.96 -8.22
CA ILE A 13 10.28 -5.00 -6.90
C ILE A 13 9.60 -6.35 -6.73
N ARG A 14 10.00 -7.05 -5.66
CA ARG A 14 9.49 -8.38 -5.33
C ARG A 14 8.52 -8.30 -4.17
N TYR A 15 7.54 -9.19 -4.18
CA TYR A 15 6.69 -9.38 -3.02
C TYR A 15 7.51 -10.05 -1.91
N ALA A 16 7.52 -9.46 -0.72
CA ALA A 16 8.30 -9.96 0.42
C ALA A 16 7.67 -11.19 1.09
N GLY A 17 6.45 -11.57 0.71
CA GLY A 17 5.75 -12.73 1.24
C GLY A 17 4.65 -12.38 2.23
N ASN A 18 4.05 -13.41 2.82
CA ASN A 18 2.92 -13.31 3.74
C ASN A 18 3.31 -13.50 5.21
N ASP A 19 4.61 -13.60 5.52
CA ASP A 19 5.09 -13.81 6.87
C ASP A 19 4.95 -12.52 7.70
N LEU A 20 3.87 -12.46 8.47
CA LEU A 20 3.55 -11.32 9.30
C LEU A 20 4.32 -11.31 10.62
N ASP A 21 4.88 -12.44 11.04
CA ASP A 21 5.71 -12.47 12.25
C ASP A 21 7.09 -11.87 11.93
N ALA A 22 7.68 -12.20 10.77
CA ALA A 22 8.88 -11.54 10.27
C ALA A 22 8.68 -10.03 10.03
N LEU A 23 7.50 -9.62 9.56
CA LEU A 23 7.13 -8.20 9.43
C LEU A 23 7.10 -7.49 10.79
N GLU A 24 6.45 -8.08 11.79
CA GLU A 24 6.35 -7.50 13.14
C GLU A 24 7.74 -7.32 13.76
N ASP A 25 8.60 -8.33 13.64
CA ASP A 25 9.96 -8.27 14.18
C ASP A 25 10.82 -7.20 13.49
N GLY A 26 10.64 -6.99 12.17
CA GLY A 26 11.22 -5.85 11.47
C GLY A 26 10.68 -4.51 11.98
N LEU A 27 9.36 -4.38 12.13
CA LEU A 27 8.70 -3.14 12.56
C LEU A 27 9.09 -2.71 13.97
N LYS A 28 9.31 -3.65 14.90
CA LYS A 28 9.78 -3.36 16.27
C LYS A 28 11.08 -2.54 16.33
N HIS A 29 11.89 -2.57 15.27
CA HIS A 29 13.12 -1.77 15.19
C HIS A 29 12.86 -0.29 14.88
N ALA A 30 11.71 0.04 14.29
CA ALA A 30 11.37 1.39 13.82
C ALA A 30 10.11 1.98 14.47
N ALA A 31 9.34 1.18 15.19
CA ALA A 31 8.07 1.55 15.80
C ALA A 31 7.90 0.93 17.21
N PRO A 32 7.07 1.53 18.09
CA PRO A 32 6.71 0.92 19.37
C PRO A 32 6.11 -0.47 19.20
N ALA A 33 6.39 -1.38 20.14
CA ALA A 33 5.97 -2.77 20.06
C ALA A 33 4.44 -2.95 19.90
N TRP A 34 3.63 -2.09 20.54
CA TRP A 34 2.17 -2.14 20.41
C TRP A 34 1.71 -1.83 18.98
N LEU A 35 2.40 -0.91 18.28
CA LEU A 35 2.05 -0.53 16.91
C LEU A 35 2.45 -1.64 15.93
N ALA A 36 3.62 -2.26 16.13
CA ALA A 36 4.04 -3.41 15.34
C ALA A 36 3.03 -4.57 15.44
N TYR A 37 2.58 -4.87 16.67
CA TYR A 37 1.55 -5.89 16.92
C TYR A 37 0.21 -5.55 16.26
N ASP A 38 -0.25 -4.30 16.35
CA ASP A 38 -1.50 -3.87 15.74
C ASP A 38 -1.45 -3.95 14.20
N MET A 39 -0.33 -3.52 13.60
CA MET A 39 -0.10 -3.67 12.16
C MET A 39 -0.13 -5.13 11.72
N ARG A 40 0.47 -6.04 12.52
CA ARG A 40 0.42 -7.47 12.25
C ARG A 40 -1.01 -8.00 12.23
N LEU A 41 -1.83 -7.61 13.20
CA LEU A 41 -3.23 -8.03 13.29
C LEU A 41 -4.05 -7.50 12.12
N MET A 42 -3.88 -6.22 11.77
CA MET A 42 -4.54 -5.59 10.64
C MET A 42 -4.18 -6.26 9.31
N MET A 43 -2.90 -6.55 9.07
CA MET A 43 -2.47 -7.25 7.85
C MET A 43 -2.96 -8.69 7.80
N ARG A 44 -3.01 -9.39 8.95
CA ARG A 44 -3.57 -10.75 9.03
C ARG A 44 -5.01 -10.77 8.58
N ARG A 45 -5.79 -9.78 9.04
CA ARG A 45 -7.18 -9.65 8.63
C ARG A 45 -7.32 -9.39 7.13
N TYR A 46 -6.47 -8.55 6.55
CA TYR A 46 -6.48 -8.35 5.10
C TYR A 46 -6.09 -9.60 4.30
N GLN A 47 -5.16 -10.43 4.80
CA GLN A 47 -4.82 -11.70 4.15
C GLN A 47 -5.98 -12.71 4.21
N GLN A 48 -6.76 -12.70 5.29
CA GLN A 48 -7.86 -13.65 5.51
C GLN A 48 -9.17 -13.21 4.84
N ASP A 49 -9.59 -11.97 5.10
CA ASP A 49 -10.89 -11.44 4.68
C ASP A 49 -10.82 -10.73 3.32
N GLY A 50 -9.62 -10.37 2.87
CA GLY A 50 -9.42 -9.48 1.74
C GLY A 50 -9.71 -8.01 2.08
N ALA A 51 -9.41 -7.13 1.13
CA ALA A 51 -9.62 -5.68 1.26
C ALA A 51 -10.38 -5.09 0.04
N VAL A 52 -11.14 -5.93 -0.67
CA VAL A 52 -11.76 -5.54 -1.93
C VAL A 52 -13.03 -4.75 -1.65
N ALA A 53 -13.02 -3.47 -2.03
CA ALA A 53 -14.20 -2.61 -1.97
C ALA A 53 -15.30 -3.13 -2.89
N LYS A 54 -16.56 -3.00 -2.47
CA LYS A 54 -17.71 -3.31 -3.33
C LYS A 54 -17.90 -2.18 -4.35
N ALA A 55 -18.51 -2.49 -5.49
CA ALA A 55 -18.82 -1.48 -6.51
C ALA A 55 -19.63 -0.29 -5.94
N ALA A 56 -20.60 -0.58 -5.06
CA ALA A 56 -21.39 0.44 -4.38
C ALA A 56 -20.55 1.37 -3.47
N ASP A 57 -19.49 0.85 -2.84
CA ASP A 57 -18.60 1.66 -2.00
C ASP A 57 -17.78 2.63 -2.87
N VAL A 58 -17.33 2.15 -4.03
CA VAL A 58 -16.61 2.95 -5.04
C VAL A 58 -17.49 4.05 -5.61
N GLU A 59 -18.72 3.71 -6.01
CA GLU A 59 -19.70 4.66 -6.55
C GLU A 59 -20.05 5.74 -5.53
N ARG A 60 -20.32 5.34 -4.28
CA ARG A 60 -20.62 6.27 -3.18
C ARG A 60 -19.47 7.25 -2.96
N LEU A 61 -18.23 6.75 -2.91
CA LEU A 61 -17.07 7.62 -2.69
C LEU A 61 -16.82 8.55 -3.89
N ALA A 62 -16.98 8.06 -5.13
CA ALA A 62 -16.86 8.89 -6.33
C ALA A 62 -17.90 10.02 -6.35
N ALA A 63 -19.15 9.72 -5.98
CA ALA A 63 -20.21 10.71 -5.88
C ALA A 63 -19.90 11.80 -4.83
N LEU A 64 -19.40 11.39 -3.65
CA LEU A 64 -19.01 12.33 -2.59
C LEU A 64 -17.84 13.24 -3.01
N LEU A 65 -16.90 12.74 -3.81
CA LEU A 65 -15.75 13.50 -4.28
C LEU A 65 -16.06 14.35 -5.54
N GLY A 66 -17.21 14.13 -6.19
CA GLY A 66 -17.59 14.79 -7.44
C GLY A 66 -16.68 14.43 -8.63
N ARG A 67 -15.90 13.36 -8.53
CA ARG A 67 -14.98 12.90 -9.58
C ARG A 67 -14.76 11.38 -9.50
N PRO A 68 -14.35 10.72 -10.59
CA PRO A 68 -13.93 9.33 -10.55
C PRO A 68 -12.78 9.10 -9.55
N LEU A 69 -12.76 7.91 -8.94
CA LEU A 69 -11.63 7.53 -8.10
C LEU A 69 -10.38 7.33 -8.97
N ARG A 70 -9.25 7.81 -8.46
CA ARG A 70 -7.95 7.62 -9.10
C ARG A 70 -7.58 6.14 -9.09
N SER A 71 -7.08 5.63 -10.21
CA SER A 71 -6.53 4.28 -10.24
C SER A 71 -5.24 4.18 -9.44
N TYR A 72 -4.93 2.98 -8.92
CA TYR A 72 -3.67 2.75 -8.20
C TYR A 72 -2.45 3.00 -9.09
N ARG A 73 -2.55 2.75 -10.41
CA ARG A 73 -1.46 3.00 -11.36
C ARG A 73 -1.17 4.50 -11.50
N GLU A 74 -2.19 5.32 -11.66
CA GLU A 74 -2.01 6.78 -11.74
C GLU A 74 -1.41 7.34 -10.45
N PHE A 75 -1.82 6.79 -9.30
CA PHE A 75 -1.21 7.13 -8.00
C PHE A 75 0.29 6.80 -8.00
N ALA A 76 0.66 5.55 -8.34
CA ALA A 76 2.04 5.13 -8.38
C ALA A 76 2.90 5.99 -9.33
N THR A 77 2.40 6.27 -10.54
CA THR A 77 3.10 7.12 -11.53
C THR A 77 3.40 8.51 -10.99
N SER A 78 2.42 9.14 -10.34
CA SER A 78 2.61 10.48 -9.75
C SER A 78 3.56 10.49 -8.59
N MET A 79 3.54 9.45 -7.75
CA MET A 79 4.44 9.36 -6.61
C MET A 79 5.88 9.12 -7.04
N ALA A 80 6.09 8.28 -8.06
CA ALA A 80 7.42 8.10 -8.63
C ALA A 80 7.98 9.37 -9.27
N ALA A 81 7.12 10.18 -9.90
CA ALA A 81 7.53 11.50 -10.42
C ALA A 81 7.93 12.45 -9.29
N GLU A 82 7.17 12.50 -8.20
CA GLU A 82 7.49 13.34 -7.03
C GLU A 82 8.80 12.91 -6.34
N TRP A 83 9.02 11.61 -6.16
CA TRP A 83 10.26 11.11 -5.55
C TRP A 83 11.50 11.31 -6.43
N ALA A 84 11.33 11.36 -7.75
CA ALA A 84 12.43 11.70 -8.66
C ALA A 84 12.84 13.17 -8.56
N ASP A 85 11.92 14.05 -8.15
CA ASP A 85 12.15 15.50 -8.01
C ASP A 85 12.65 15.88 -6.60
N GLN A 86 12.48 15.00 -5.61
CA GLN A 86 13.05 15.20 -4.28
C GLN A 86 14.57 14.97 -4.27
N PRO A 87 15.40 15.95 -3.84
CA PRO A 87 16.83 15.75 -3.69
C PRO A 87 17.07 14.69 -2.60
N ALA A 88 17.95 13.73 -2.89
CA ALA A 88 18.38 12.74 -1.90
C ALA A 88 19.04 13.46 -0.71
N SER A 89 18.40 13.40 0.46
CA SER A 89 18.93 13.88 1.74
C SER A 89 19.98 12.95 2.30
#